data_AF-U6RHD7-F1
#
_entry.id   AF-U6RHD7-F1
#
_cell.length_a   1.000
_cell.length_b   1.000
_cell.length_c   1.000
_cell.angle_alpha   90.00
_cell.angle_beta   90.00
_cell.angle_gamma   90.00
#
_symmetry.space_group_name_H-M   'P 1'
#
loop_
_entity.id
_entity.type
_entity.pdbx_description
1 polymer ?
#
loop_
_entity_poly.entity_id
_entity_poly.type
_entity_poly.pdbx_seq_one_letter_code
_entity_poly.pdbx_strand_id
1 'polypeptide(L)' 'MDIKDAEKLQKLWDNKPCEHLYFEAETIKVDYVGRKKTNDFICTQCGTVFTYEEMKKIKESHKK' A
#
# COMPACT_ATOMS: atom_id res chain seq x y z
N MET A 1 1.55 2.43 -6.06
CA MET A 1 1.91 3.69 -5.36
C MET A 1 3.40 3.74 -5.04
N ASP A 2 4.02 4.91 -4.99
CA ASP A 2 5.41 5.07 -4.50
C ASP A 2 5.43 5.16 -2.96
N ILE A 3 6.46 4.62 -2.32
CA ILE A 3 6.63 4.63 -0.85
C ILE A 3 6.50 6.06 -0.28
N LYS A 4 7.03 7.08 -0.97
CA LYS A 4 7.00 8.46 -0.47
C LYS A 4 5.59 9.03 -0.46
N ASP A 5 4.75 8.62 -1.41
CA ASP A 5 3.36 9.04 -1.44
C ASP A 5 2.54 8.28 -0.40
N ALA A 6 2.88 7.01 -0.15
CA ALA A 6 2.32 6.21 0.93
C ALA A 6 2.59 6.84 2.31
N GLU A 7 3.83 7.24 2.59
CA GLU A 7 4.21 7.91 3.85
C GLU A 7 3.48 9.24 4.06
N LYS A 8 3.33 10.05 3.00
CA LYS A 8 2.54 11.29 3.07
C LYS A 8 1.08 10.99 3.37
N LEU A 9 0.51 10.00 2.68
CA LEU A 9 -0.87 9.58 2.90
C LEU A 9 -1.07 9.09 4.33
N GLN A 10 -0.15 8.31 4.86
CA GLN A 10 -0.19 7.82 6.25
C GLN A 10 -0.16 8.96 7.27
N LYS A 11 0.68 9.98 7.05
CA LYS A 11 0.70 11.20 7.88
C LYS A 11 -0.61 11.97 7.81
N LEU A 12 -1.22 12.09 6.62
CA LEU A 12 -2.52 12.77 6.44
C LEU A 12 -3.69 11.96 6.98
N TRP A 13 -3.58 10.63 6.97
CA TRP A 13 -4.59 9.72 7.46
C TRP A 13 -4.72 9.78 8.99
N ASP A 14 -3.66 10.18 9.69
CA ASP A 14 -3.66 10.46 11.13
C ASP A 14 -4.09 9.26 11.97
N ASN A 15 -3.57 8.07 11.64
CA ASN A 15 -3.85 6.81 12.34
C ASN A 15 -5.35 6.46 12.50
N LYS A 16 -6.21 7.00 11.64
CA LYS A 16 -7.63 6.63 11.62
C LYS A 16 -7.79 5.14 11.28
N PRO A 17 -8.82 4.47 11.83
CA PRO A 17 -9.10 3.09 11.47
C PRO A 17 -9.30 2.98 9.96
N CYS A 18 -8.67 1.98 9.35
CA CYS A 18 -8.77 1.70 7.94
C CYS A 18 -9.24 0.26 7.76
N GLU A 19 -10.22 0.06 6.88
CA GLU A 19 -10.70 -1.27 6.53
C GLU A 19 -9.80 -1.95 5.52
N HIS A 20 -8.88 -1.21 4.89
CA HIS A 20 -7.92 -1.75 3.91
C HIS A 20 -8.62 -2.49 2.76
N LEU A 21 -9.60 -1.83 2.13
CA LEU A 21 -10.38 -2.39 1.03
C LEU A 21 -9.64 -2.34 -0.31
N TYR A 22 -8.78 -1.33 -0.49
CA TYR A 22 -8.08 -1.05 -1.74
C TYR A 22 -6.57 -1.04 -1.54
N PHE A 23 -5.88 -1.78 -2.42
CA PHE A 23 -4.43 -1.90 -2.42
C PHE A 23 -3.87 -1.67 -3.82
N GLU A 24 -2.71 -1.05 -3.88
CA GLU A 24 -1.90 -0.94 -5.09
C GLU A 24 -0.53 -1.56 -4.87
N ALA A 25 0.05 -2.17 -5.90
CA ALA A 25 1.44 -2.60 -5.83
C ALA A 25 2.36 -1.39 -5.57
N GLU A 26 3.29 -1.56 -4.64
CA GLU A 26 4.34 -0.59 -4.42
C GLU A 26 5.25 -0.55 -5.65
N THR A 27 5.66 0.66 -6.01
CA THR A 27 6.62 0.92 -7.08
C THR A 27 7.74 1.80 -6.56
N ILE A 28 8.98 1.41 -6.80
CA ILE A 28 10.15 2.24 -6.52
C ILE A 28 10.69 2.84 -7.82
N LYS A 29 11.19 4.07 -7.74
CA LYS A 29 11.89 4.70 -8.86
C LYS A 29 13.29 4.10 -8.99
N VAL A 30 13.56 3.45 -10.12
CA VAL A 30 14.88 2.96 -10.51
C VAL A 30 15.33 3.86 -11.66
N ASP A 31 16.12 4.87 -11.30
CA ASP A 31 16.71 5.88 -12.20
C ASP A 31 15.72 6.79 -12.93
N TYR A 32 16.21 7.53 -13.91
CA TYR A 32 15.46 8.47 -14.74
C TYR A 32 14.48 7.81 -15.71
N VAL A 33 14.53 6.48 -15.83
CA VAL A 33 13.93 5.75 -16.96
C VAL A 33 12.74 4.88 -16.56
N GLY A 34 12.59 4.52 -15.28
CA GLY A 34 11.51 3.59 -14.92
C GLY A 34 11.09 3.55 -13.46
N ARG A 35 9.89 2.98 -13.27
CA ARG A 35 9.40 2.51 -11.98
C ARG A 35 9.40 0.99 -11.99
N LYS A 36 9.97 0.38 -10.96
CA LYS A 36 9.93 -1.07 -10.75
C LYS A 36 8.91 -1.40 -9.69
N LYS A 37 8.02 -2.35 -9.96
CA LYS A 37 7.13 -2.91 -8.96
C LYS A 37 7.94 -3.70 -7.93
N THR A 38 7.64 -3.50 -6.66
CA THR A 38 8.15 -4.34 -5.58
C THR A 38 7.16 -5.48 -5.32
N ASN A 39 7.42 -6.27 -4.27
CA ASN A 39 6.53 -7.35 -3.84
C ASN A 39 5.56 -6.90 -2.72
N ASP A 40 5.57 -5.61 -2.40
CA ASP A 40 4.76 -5.00 -1.37
C ASP A 40 3.56 -4.26 -1.98
N PHE A 41 2.56 -4.04 -1.15
CA PHE A 41 1.27 -3.49 -1.50
C PHE A 41 0.90 -2.38 -0.54
N ILE A 42 0.53 -1.23 -1.07
CA ILE A 42 0.17 -0.06 -0.30
C ILE A 42 -1.35 0.08 -0.29
N CYS A 43 -1.93 0.29 0.88
CA CYS A 43 -3.33 0.67 0.97
C CYS A 43 -3.51 2.11 0.47
N THR A 44 -4.36 2.30 -0.55
CA THR A 44 -4.59 3.62 -1.17
C THR A 44 -5.43 4.57 -0.31
N GLN A 45 -5.96 4.09 0.82
CA GLN A 45 -6.72 4.89 1.78
C GLN A 45 -5.81 5.43 2.88
N CYS A 46 -5.10 4.55 3.58
CA CYS A 46 -4.29 4.92 4.75
C CYS A 46 -2.78 5.01 4.50
N GLY A 47 -2.29 4.60 3.33
CA GLY A 47 -0.86 4.61 3.01
C GLY A 47 -0.04 3.53 3.72
N THR A 48 -0.66 2.63 4.48
CA THR A 48 0.05 1.51 5.11
C THR A 48 0.55 0.52 4.06
N VAL A 49 1.81 0.08 4.22
CA VAL A 49 2.46 -0.91 3.38
C VAL A 49 2.24 -2.30 3.98
N PHE A 50 1.93 -3.27 3.11
CA PHE A 50 1.67 -4.66 3.43
C PHE A 50 2.45 -5.56 2.49
N THR A 51 2.94 -6.68 2.99
CA THR A 51 3.41 -7.77 2.13
C THR A 51 2.25 -8.41 1.38
N TYR A 52 2.57 -9.17 0.32
CA TYR A 52 1.57 -9.97 -0.39
C TYR A 52 0.73 -10.86 0.53
N GLU A 53 1.37 -11.50 1.52
CA GLU A 53 0.69 -12.43 2.43
C GLU A 53 -0.27 -11.71 3.38
N GLU A 54 0.10 -10.53 3.88
CA GLU A 54 -0.77 -9.70 4.72
C GLU A 54 -1.97 -9.17 3.93
N MET A 55 -1.73 -8.62 2.74
CA MET A 55 -2.79 -8.17 1.83
C MET A 55 -3.76 -9.31 1.53
N LYS A 56 -3.25 -10.52 1.30
CA LYS A 56 -4.08 -11.71 1.04
C LYS A 56 -4.97 -12.04 2.25
N LYS A 57 -4.40 -12.09 3.46
CA LYS A 57 -5.16 -12.35 4.70
C LYS A 57 -6.26 -11.33 4.94
N ILE A 58 -5.98 -10.05 4.70
CA ILE A 58 -6.97 -8.96 4.81
C ILE A 58 -8.10 -9.17 3.81
N LYS A 59 -7.78 -9.42 2.53
CA LYS A 59 -8.78 -9.69 1.49
C LYS A 59 -9.62 -10.94 1.77
N GLU A 60 -9.02 -11.99 2.32
CA GLU A 60 -9.73 -13.19 2.75
C GLU A 60 -10.67 -12.92 3.93
N SER A 61 -10.28 -12.03 4.85
CA SER A 61 -11.11 -11.64 5.99
C SER A 61 -12.36 -10.86 5.55
N HIS A 62 -12.26 -10.04 4.50
CA HIS A 62 -13.38 -9.30 3.90
C HIS A 62 -14.32 -10.14 3.03
N LYS A 63 -13.91 -11.35 2.64
CA LYS A 63 -14.73 -12.26 1.83
C LYS A 63 -15.69 -13.12 2.65
N LYS A 64 -15.62 -13.03 3.98
CA LYS A 64 -16.32 -13.92 4.92
C LYS A 64 -17.57 -13.25 5.48
#